data_AF-A0A329MNN6-F1
#
_entry.id   AF-A0A329MNN6-F1
#
_cell.length_a   1.000
_cell.length_b   1.000
_cell.length_c   1.000
_cell.angle_alpha   90.00
_cell.angle_beta   90.00
_cell.angle_gamma   90.00
#
_symmetry.space_group_name_H-M   'P 1'
#
loop_
_entity.id
_entity.type
_entity.pdbx_description
1 polymer ?
#
loop_
_entity_poly.entity_id
_entity_poly.type
_entity_poly.pdbx_seq_one_letter_code
_entity_poly.pdbx_strand_id
1 'polypeptide(L)' 'MIISLFGVLFFLLFFFVLHIALCVWGYRDSIRRGKSSEFAIIVLVGLLFFPIVGLIVYLIIRND' A
#
# COMPACT_ATOMS: atom_id res chain seq x y z
N MET A 1 19.13 17.85 19.44
CA MET A 1 19.30 16.39 19.25
C MET A 1 18.02 15.61 19.50
N ILE A 2 17.41 15.69 20.70
CA ILE A 2 16.16 14.96 21.03
C ILE A 2 14.97 15.37 20.13
N ILE A 3 14.78 16.68 19.90
CA ILE A 3 13.71 17.18 19.01
C ILE A 3 13.85 16.62 17.58
N SER A 4 15.08 16.47 17.10
CA SER A 4 15.38 15.88 15.79
C SER A 4 15.03 14.39 15.73
N LEU A 5 15.22 13.64 16.83
CA LEU A 5 14.86 12.22 16.91
C LEU A 5 13.33 12.02 16.88
N PHE A 6 12.58 12.82 17.63
CA PHE A 6 11.12 12.78 17.61
C PHE A 6 10.55 13.11 16.23
N GLY A 7 11.13 14.10 15.53
CA GLY A 7 10.74 14.44 14.17
C GLY A 7 10.94 13.28 13.18
N VAL A 8 12.08 12.59 13.26
CA VAL A 8 12.37 11.42 12.41
C VAL A 8 11.42 10.26 12.71
N LEU A 9 11.15 9.97 13.99
CA LEU A 9 10.24 8.89 14.38
C LEU A 9 8.80 9.16 13.90
N PHE A 10 8.32 10.40 14.04
CA PHE A 10 7.00 10.79 13.56
C PHE A 10 6.88 10.62 12.04
N PHE A 11 7.93 11.01 11.29
CA PHE A 11 7.95 10.85 9.83
C PHE A 11 7.94 9.38 9.42
N LEU A 12 8.76 8.53 10.05
CA LEU A 12 8.76 7.09 9.79
C LEU A 12 7.41 6.44 10.09
N LEU A 13 6.79 6.81 11.22
CA LEU A 13 5.47 6.33 11.59
C LEU A 13 4.41 6.76 10.57
N PHE A 14 4.46 8.01 10.12
CA PHE A 14 3.56 8.52 9.09
C PHE A 14 3.67 7.72 7.79
N PHE A 15 4.88 7.48 7.29
CA PHE A 15 5.09 6.67 6.08
C PHE A 15 4.67 5.21 6.26
N PHE A 16 4.89 4.64 7.44
CA PHE A 16 4.44 3.29 7.75
C PHE A 16 2.91 3.19 7.71
N VAL A 17 2.20 4.12 8.36
CA VAL A 17 0.72 4.17 8.32
C VAL A 17 0.22 4.37 6.89
N LEU A 18 0.84 5.27 6.12
CA LEU A 18 0.50 5.50 4.71
C LEU A 18 0.70 4.23 3.88
N HIS A 19 1.80 3.50 4.07
CA HIS A 19 2.08 2.25 3.36
C HIS A 19 1.02 1.18 3.65
N ILE A 20 0.69 0.96 4.93
CA ILE A 20 -0.37 0.02 5.30
C ILE A 20 -1.73 0.46 4.75
N ALA A 21 -2.04 1.76 4.80
CA ALA A 21 -3.26 2.29 4.23
C ALA A 21 -3.35 2.03 2.71
N LEU A 22 -2.26 2.17 1.97
CA LEU A 22 -2.20 1.84 0.54
C LEU A 22 -2.39 0.34 0.28
N CYS A 23 -1.78 -0.52 1.09
CA CYS A 23 -1.96 -1.98 0.98
C CYS A 23 -3.43 -2.37 1.16
N VAL A 24 -4.06 -1.87 2.25
CA VAL A 24 -5.48 -2.10 2.54
C VAL A 24 -6.36 -1.51 1.45
N TRP A 25 -6.02 -0.31 0.96
CA TRP A 25 -6.74 0.33 -0.14
C TRP A 25 -6.70 -0.54 -1.41
N GLY A 26 -5.52 -1.02 -1.83
CA GLY A 26 -5.39 -1.85 -3.04
C GLY A 26 -6.19 -3.16 -2.94
N TYR A 27 -6.17 -3.82 -1.78
CA TYR A 27 -7.00 -4.99 -1.52
C TYR A 27 -8.50 -4.65 -1.65
N ARG A 28 -8.97 -3.61 -0.94
CA ARG A 28 -10.40 -3.25 -0.93
C ARG A 28 -10.86 -2.71 -2.29
N ASP A 29 -10.03 -1.97 -3.01
CA ASP A 29 -10.32 -1.46 -4.34
C ASP A 29 -10.44 -2.61 -5.34
N SER A 30 -9.58 -3.63 -5.25
CA SER A 30 -9.68 -4.85 -6.07
C SER A 30 -11.04 -5.55 -5.88
N ILE A 31 -11.46 -5.75 -4.63
CA ILE A 31 -12.76 -6.37 -4.32
C ILE A 31 -13.94 -5.51 -4.80
N ARG A 32 -13.89 -4.19 -4.60
CA ARG A 32 -14.94 -3.26 -5.06
C ARG A 32 -15.11 -3.25 -6.57
N ARG A 33 -14.04 -3.55 -7.31
CA ARG A 33 -14.04 -3.66 -8.77
C ARG A 33 -14.50 -5.03 -9.27
N GLY A 34 -14.91 -5.93 -8.38
CA GLY A 34 -15.38 -7.27 -8.74
C GLY A 34 -14.26 -8.24 -9.13
N LYS A 35 -12.99 -7.92 -8.82
CA LYS A 35 -11.88 -8.86 -9.00
C LYS A 35 -11.97 -9.98 -7.95
N SER A 36 -11.37 -11.13 -8.25
CA SER A 36 -11.39 -12.27 -7.33
C SER A 36 -10.58 -12.00 -6.06
N SER A 37 -10.87 -12.77 -5.01
CA SER A 37 -10.16 -12.68 -3.73
C SER A 37 -8.66 -12.99 -3.88
N GLU A 38 -8.29 -13.92 -4.75
CA GLU A 38 -6.90 -14.27 -5.05
C GLU A 38 -6.17 -13.09 -5.69
N PHE A 39 -6.80 -12.41 -6.65
CA PHE A 39 -6.24 -11.20 -7.25
C PHE A 39 -6.01 -10.11 -6.19
N ALA A 40 -7.00 -9.88 -5.31
CA ALA A 40 -6.87 -8.89 -4.25
C ALA A 40 -5.73 -9.22 -3.27
N ILE A 41 -5.52 -10.50 -2.95
CA ILE A 41 -4.39 -10.97 -2.13
C ILE A 41 -3.06 -10.75 -2.85
N ILE A 42 -2.97 -11.06 -4.14
CA ILE A 42 -1.75 -10.81 -4.94
C ILE A 42 -1.40 -9.32 -4.94
N VAL A 43 -2.40 -8.45 -5.12
CA VAL A 43 -2.21 -6.99 -5.05
C VAL A 43 -1.74 -6.56 -3.65
N LEU A 44 -2.35 -7.08 -2.59
CA LEU A 44 -1.96 -6.80 -1.21
C LEU A 44 -0.48 -7.18 -0.96
N VAL A 45 -0.09 -8.39 -1.35
CA VAL A 45 1.29 -8.89 -1.21
C VAL A 45 2.25 -8.07 -2.07
N GLY A 46 1.87 -7.75 -3.30
CA GLY A 46 2.64 -6.89 -4.19
C GLY A 46 2.89 -5.50 -3.59
N LEU A 47 1.87 -4.86 -3.03
CA LEU A 47 1.98 -3.57 -2.34
C LEU A 47 2.81 -3.65 -1.05
N LEU A 48 2.74 -4.76 -0.32
CA LEU A 48 3.47 -4.94 0.93
C LEU A 48 4.99 -5.01 0.69
N PHE A 49 5.43 -5.84 -0.28
CA PHE A 49 6.86 -6.03 -0.57
C PHE A 49 7.43 -5.03 -1.57
N PHE A 50 6.59 -4.49 -2.45
CA PHE A 50 6.98 -3.54 -3.48
C PHE A 50 6.07 -2.30 -3.45
N PRO A 51 6.15 -1.43 -2.42
CA PRO A 51 5.21 -0.33 -2.22
C PRO A 51 5.02 0.59 -3.43
N ILE A 52 6.12 1.00 -4.07
CA ILE A 52 6.05 1.90 -5.23
C ILE A 52 5.72 1.11 -6.51
N VAL A 53 6.49 0.07 -6.80
CA VAL A 53 6.33 -0.71 -8.04
C VAL A 53 5.00 -1.46 -8.07
N GLY A 54 4.63 -2.11 -6.97
CA GLY A 54 3.35 -2.80 -6.81
C GLY A 54 2.16 -1.85 -6.92
N LEU A 55 2.28 -0.60 -6.42
CA LEU A 55 1.25 0.42 -6.61
C LEU A 55 1.11 0.82 -8.07
N ILE A 56 2.22 1.07 -8.76
CA ILE A 56 2.22 1.40 -10.19
C ILE A 56 1.61 0.27 -11.01
N VAL A 57 2.07 -0.97 -10.80
CA VAL A 57 1.56 -2.16 -11.49
C VAL A 57 0.06 -2.31 -11.24
N TYR A 58 -0.39 -2.19 -9.98
CA TYR A 58 -1.80 -2.26 -9.64
C TYR A 58 -2.62 -1.18 -10.38
N LEU A 59 -2.15 0.07 -10.39
CA LEU A 59 -2.85 1.17 -11.05
C LEU A 59 -3.00 0.97 -12.56
N ILE A 60 -2.05 0.28 -13.19
CA ILE A 60 -2.10 -0.08 -14.61
C ILE A 60 -3.16 -1.17 -14.83
N ILE A 61 -3.07 -2.30 -14.10
CA ILE A 61 -3.90 -3.48 -14.35
C ILE A 61 -5.31 -3.42 -13.73
N ARG A 62 -5.59 -2.47 -12.83
CA ARG A 62 -6.85 -2.48 -12.04
C ARG A 62 -8.13 -2.27 -12.86
N ASN A 63 -8.02 -1.78 -14.10
CA ASN A 63 -9.16 -1.52 -14.99
C ASN A 63 -9.30 -2.55 -16.11
N ASP A 64 -8.31 -3.43 -16.27
CA ASP A 64 -8.32 -4.55 -17.21
C ASP A 64 -8.85 -5.78 -16.47
#